data_AF-A0A9X0D8W4-F1
#
_entry.id   AF-A0A9X0D8W4-F1
#
_cell.length_a   1.000
_cell.length_b   1.000
_cell.length_c   1.000
_cell.angle_alpha   90.00
_cell.angle_beta   90.00
_cell.angle_gamma   90.00
#
_symmetry.space_group_name_H-M   'P 1'
#
loop_
_entity.id
_entity.type
_entity.pdbx_description
1 polymer ?
#
loop_
_entity_poly.entity_id
_entity_poly.type
_entity_poly.pdbx_seq_one_letter_code
_entity_poly.pdbx_strand_id
1 'polypeptide(L)'
;RNRELYFPAYYFIAERRLMNHKIKTVQVKDMDQCDLLCYLDDDCVSLNIKKDRDSANQHECELNNSTHLEHDEDLTIAKDPDYFYRGAK
;
A
#
# COMPACT_ATOMS: atom_id res chain seq x y z
N ARG A 1 20.45 -3.46 9.56
CA ARG A 1 19.16 -4.11 9.24
C ARG A 1 19.30 -4.64 7.81
N ASN A 2 19.32 -5.96 7.61
CA ASN A 2 19.44 -6.58 6.27
C ASN A 2 18.05 -6.93 5.75
N ARG A 3 17.20 -5.92 5.61
CA ARG A 3 15.87 -6.07 5.03
C ARG A 3 15.94 -5.67 3.56
N GLU A 4 15.51 -6.58 2.70
CA GLU A 4 15.27 -6.32 1.28
C GLU A 4 13.76 -6.30 1.06
N LEU A 5 13.25 -5.21 0.49
CA LEU A 5 11.84 -5.04 0.19
C LEU A 5 11.75 -4.46 -1.23
N TYR A 6 11.26 -5.26 -2.17
CA TYR A 6 11.20 -4.90 -3.57
C TYR A 6 9.76 -4.83 -4.04
N PHE A 7 9.34 -3.67 -4.54
CA PHE A 7 8.00 -3.44 -5.10
C PHE A 7 8.05 -3.47 -6.63
N PRO A 8 7.81 -4.62 -7.27
CA PRO A 8 7.78 -4.69 -8.73
C PRO A 8 6.61 -3.89 -9.31
N ALA A 9 6.83 -3.25 -10.46
CA ALA A 9 5.81 -2.46 -11.14
C ALA A 9 4.54 -3.25 -11.50
N TYR A 10 4.64 -4.57 -11.72
CA TYR A 10 3.49 -5.42 -12.03
C TYR A 10 2.62 -5.78 -10.80
N TYR A 11 3.08 -5.47 -9.58
CA TYR A 11 2.25 -5.52 -8.36
C TYR A 11 1.71 -4.15 -7.96
N PHE A 12 1.75 -3.18 -8.88
CA PHE A 12 1.08 -1.90 -8.74
C PHE A 12 -0.26 -1.94 -9.49
N ILE A 13 -1.37 -1.94 -8.74
CA ILE A 13 -2.71 -2.19 -9.28
C ILE A 13 -3.65 -1.06 -8.88
N ALA A 14 -4.16 -0.34 -9.87
CA ALA A 14 -5.13 0.75 -9.68
C ALA A 14 -6.51 0.21 -9.30
N GLU A 15 -7.30 1.04 -8.60
CA GLU A 15 -8.68 0.75 -8.18
C GLU A 15 -8.81 -0.56 -7.38
N ARG A 16 -7.75 -0.90 -6.66
CA ARG A 16 -7.65 -2.06 -5.79
C ARG A 16 -7.16 -1.66 -4.42
N ARG A 17 -7.66 -2.40 -3.42
CA ARG A 17 -7.30 -2.22 -2.02
C ARG A 17 -7.27 -3.58 -1.34
N LEU A 18 -6.14 -3.90 -0.70
CA LEU A 18 -6.03 -5.09 0.13
C LEU A 18 -6.75 -4.84 1.46
N MET A 19 -7.74 -5.66 1.76
CA MET A 19 -8.57 -5.56 2.96
C MET A 19 -8.04 -6.44 4.09
N ASN A 20 -8.45 -6.19 5.33
CA ASN A 20 -8.18 -7.02 6.53
C ASN A 20 -6.71 -7.17 6.99
N HIS A 21 -5.73 -6.80 6.16
CA HIS A 21 -4.29 -6.93 6.45
C HIS A 21 -3.62 -5.64 6.91
N LYS A 22 -4.40 -4.60 7.24
CA LYS A 22 -3.86 -3.29 7.60
C LYS A 22 -3.24 -3.30 8.99
N ILE A 23 -1.95 -2.92 9.06
CA ILE A 23 -1.22 -2.65 10.29
C ILE A 23 -1.60 -1.25 10.83
N LYS A 24 -1.47 -0.22 9.99
CA LYS A 24 -1.77 1.17 10.34
C LYS A 24 -2.07 2.04 9.13
N THR A 25 -2.73 3.16 9.37
CA THR A 25 -2.96 4.24 8.39
C THR A 25 -2.10 5.45 8.78
N VAL A 26 -1.39 6.03 7.81
CA VAL A 26 -0.54 7.22 7.95
C VAL A 26 -0.83 8.20 6.82
N GLN A 27 -0.60 9.49 7.08
CA GLN A 27 -0.68 10.52 6.05
C GLN A 27 0.72 10.75 5.47
N VAL A 28 0.82 10.71 4.14
CA VAL A 28 2.08 10.83 3.41
C VAL A 28 1.96 11.85 2.30
N LYS A 29 3.09 12.39 1.85
CA LYS A 29 3.15 13.30 0.72
C LYS A 29 2.91 12.60 -0.61
N ASP A 30 3.46 11.41 -0.76
CA ASP A 30 3.51 10.66 -2.02
C ASP A 30 3.74 9.16 -1.76
N MET A 31 3.77 8.38 -2.84
CA MET A 31 4.00 6.94 -2.80
C MET A 31 5.39 6.59 -2.29
N ASP A 32 6.41 7.39 -2.60
CA ASP A 32 7.79 7.14 -2.18
C ASP A 32 7.91 7.22 -0.64
N GLN A 33 7.20 8.17 -0.02
CA GLN A 33 7.13 8.22 1.44
C GLN A 33 6.36 7.02 2.03
N CYS A 34 5.32 6.52 1.37
CA CYS A 34 4.60 5.31 1.79
C CYS A 34 5.51 4.06 1.69
N ASP A 35 6.24 3.89 0.57
CA ASP A 35 7.23 2.82 0.36
C ASP A 35 8.31 2.87 1.47
N LEU A 36 8.83 4.06 1.79
CA LEU A 36 9.82 4.24 2.87
C LEU A 36 9.25 3.86 4.24
N LEU A 37 8.02 4.28 4.57
CA LEU A 37 7.39 3.93 5.85
C LEU A 37 7.12 2.43 5.95
N CYS A 38 6.77 1.77 4.84
CA CYS A 38 6.67 0.32 4.77
C CYS A 38 8.04 -0.35 5.01
N TYR A 39 9.10 0.14 4.37
CA TYR A 39 10.46 -0.34 4.59
C TYR A 39 10.94 -0.15 6.04
N LEU A 40 10.44 0.84 6.76
CA LEU A 40 10.78 1.06 8.16
C LEU A 40 10.00 0.16 9.13
N ASP A 41 8.83 -0.35 8.75
CA ASP A 41 7.97 -1.22 9.57
C ASP A 41 8.17 -2.70 9.18
N ASP A 42 8.81 -3.50 10.05
CA ASP A 42 9.25 -4.88 9.71
C ASP A 42 8.10 -5.79 9.24
N ASP A 43 6.87 -5.54 9.70
CA ASP A 43 5.71 -6.35 9.33
C ASP A 43 5.14 -5.95 7.96
N CYS A 44 5.48 -4.77 7.43
CA CYS A 44 4.88 -4.26 6.21
C CYS A 44 5.41 -4.93 4.94
N VAL A 45 4.56 -5.60 4.16
CA VAL A 45 4.94 -6.25 2.89
C VAL A 45 4.08 -5.81 1.70
N SER A 46 3.08 -4.97 1.93
CA SER A 46 2.37 -4.25 0.88
C SER A 46 1.75 -2.97 1.42
N LEU A 47 1.22 -2.13 0.53
CA LEU A 47 0.52 -0.92 0.91
C LEU A 47 -0.70 -0.63 0.03
N ASN A 48 -1.67 0.08 0.60
CA ASN A 48 -2.69 0.78 -0.16
C ASN A 48 -2.41 2.28 -0.05
N ILE A 49 -2.52 3.02 -1.14
CA ILE A 49 -2.50 4.48 -1.08
C ILE A 49 -3.73 5.05 -1.75
N LYS A 50 -4.46 5.90 -1.04
CA LYS A 50 -5.56 6.68 -1.60
C LYS A 50 -5.04 8.05 -1.98
N LYS A 51 -5.11 8.36 -3.27
CA LYS A 51 -4.82 9.71 -3.75
C LYS A 51 -5.90 10.66 -3.26
N ASP A 52 -5.49 11.68 -2.53
CA ASP A 52 -6.37 12.80 -2.19
C ASP A 52 -6.42 13.78 -3.37
N ARG A 53 -7.62 14.09 -3.85
CA ARG A 53 -7.86 15.03 -4.94
C ARG A 53 -7.91 16.48 -4.44
N ASP A 54 -8.23 16.68 -3.17
CA ASP A 54 -8.41 18.00 -2.56
C ASP A 54 -7.15 18.49 -1.86
N SER A 55 -6.23 17.59 -1.49
CA SER A 55 -4.91 17.93 -0.97
C SER A 55 -3.78 17.21 -1.71
N ALA A 56 -3.04 17.97 -2.51
CA ALA A 56 -1.98 17.43 -3.36
C ALA A 56 -0.78 16.82 -2.60
N ASN A 57 -0.71 17.00 -1.27
CA ASN A 57 0.43 16.61 -0.45
C ASN A 57 0.02 15.80 0.80
N GLN A 58 -1.22 15.30 0.87
CA GLN A 58 -1.68 14.49 1.99
C GLN A 58 -2.50 13.32 1.47
N HIS A 59 -1.84 12.19 1.28
CA HIS A 59 -2.43 10.94 0.82
C HIS A 59 -2.54 9.97 1.99
N GLU A 60 -3.66 9.28 2.05
CA GLU A 60 -3.84 8.21 3.03
C GLU A 60 -3.06 6.98 2.56
N CYS A 61 -2.09 6.54 3.35
CA CYS A 61 -1.27 5.37 3.12
C CYS A 61 -1.58 4.32 4.20
N GLU A 62 -1.98 3.13 3.78
CA GLU A 62 -2.22 1.97 4.63
C GLU A 62 -1.06 1.00 4.46
N LEU A 63 -0.36 0.68 5.54
CA LEU A 63 0.67 -0.36 5.55
C LEU A 63 0.03 -1.70 5.87
N ASN A 64 0.36 -2.74 5.11
CA ASN A 64 -0.26 -4.06 5.24
C ASN A 64 0.76 -5.16 5.55
N ASN A 65 0.36 -6.14 6.36
CA ASN A 65 1.21 -7.28 6.76
C ASN A 65 1.11 -8.51 5.86
N SER A 66 0.42 -8.40 4.73
CA SER A 66 0.37 -9.47 3.73
C SER A 66 0.31 -8.89 2.31
N THR A 67 0.34 -9.77 1.31
CA THR A 67 0.27 -9.46 -0.11
C THR A 67 -0.88 -10.23 -0.77
N HIS A 68 -1.32 -9.76 -1.93
CA HIS A 68 -2.28 -10.48 -2.79
C HIS A 68 -1.80 -11.86 -3.26
N LEU A 69 -0.51 -12.20 -3.12
CA LEU A 69 -0.01 -13.54 -3.44
C LEU A 69 -0.43 -14.58 -2.42
N GLU A 70 -0.61 -14.15 -1.17
CA GLU A 70 -1.06 -15.01 -0.05
C GLU A 70 -2.58 -14.96 0.12
N HIS A 71 -3.18 -13.78 -0.13
CA HIS A 71 -4.62 -13.51 0.07
C HIS A 71 -5.22 -12.75 -1.13
N ASP A 72 -5.34 -13.42 -2.28
CA ASP A 72 -5.91 -12.83 -3.50
C ASP A 72 -7.38 -12.42 -3.29
N GLU A 73 -8.12 -13.17 -2.47
CA GLU A 73 -9.52 -12.89 -2.13
C GLU A 73 -9.72 -11.56 -1.39
N ASP A 74 -8.69 -11.08 -0.68
CA ASP A 74 -8.72 -9.82 0.06
C ASP A 74 -8.33 -8.61 -0.82
N LEU A 75 -7.81 -8.84 -2.04
CA LEU A 75 -7.51 -7.78 -3.00
C LEU A 75 -8.78 -7.39 -3.77
N THR A 76 -9.60 -6.55 -3.15
CA THR A 76 -10.93 -6.19 -3.66
C THR A 76 -10.92 -4.94 -4.53
N ILE A 77 -11.97 -4.79 -5.35
CA ILE A 77 -12.27 -3.51 -6.02
C ILE A 77 -12.50 -2.46 -4.93
N ALA A 78 -11.73 -1.37 -4.97
CA ALA A 78 -11.87 -0.32 -3.99
C ALA A 78 -13.23 0.38 -4.14
N LYS A 79 -13.88 0.71 -3.02
CA LYS A 79 -15.11 1.53 -3.01
C LYS A 79 -14.85 2.95 -3.53
N ASP A 80 -13.63 3.42 -3.34
CA ASP A 80 -13.14 4.69 -3.83
C ASP A 80 -12.11 4.42 -4.94
N PRO A 81 -12.32 4.92 -6.18
CA PRO A 81 -11.44 4.64 -7.31
C PRO A 81 -10.05 5.27 -7.16
N ASP A 82 -9.83 6.17 -6.19
CA ASP A 82 -8.52 6.79 -5.95
C ASP A 82 -7.54 5.90 -5.16
N TYR A 83 -7.93 4.67 -4.80
CA TYR A 83 -7.01 3.71 -4.21
C TYR A 83 -6.13 3.02 -5.25
N PHE A 84 -4.87 2.83 -4.86
CA PHE A 84 -3.88 2.03 -5.56
C PHE A 84 -3.29 1.04 -4.57
N TYR A 85 -3.19 -0.21 -4.98
CA TYR A 85 -2.50 -1.26 -4.25
C TYR A 85 -1.07 -1.43 -4.78
N ARG A 86 -0.12 -1.70 -3.87
CA ARG A 86 1.28 -1.97 -4.21
C ARG A 86 1.84 -3.09 -3.34
N GLY A 87 2.14 -4.23 -3.94
CA GLY A 87 2.69 -5.42 -3.25
C GLY A 87 4.20 -5.57 -3.42
N ALA A 88 4.88 -6.08 -2.39
CA ALA A 88 6.27 -6.49 -2.49
C ALA A 88 6.42 -7.93 -3.01
N LYS A 89 7.63 -8.32 -3.40
CA LYS A 89 8.03 -9.68 -3.74
C LYS A 89 9.15 -10.16 -2.80
#